data_AF-A0A7S1KCF3-F1
#
_entry.id   AF-A0A7S1KCF3-F1
#
_cell.length_a   1.000
_cell.length_b   1.000
_cell.length_c   1.000
_cell.angle_alpha   90.00
_cell.angle_beta   90.00
_cell.angle_gamma   90.00
#
_symmetry.space_group_name_H-M   'P 1'
#
loop_
_entity.id
_entity.type
_entity.pdbx_description
1 polymer ?
#
loop_
_entity_poly.entity_id
_entity_poly.type
_entity_poly.pdbx_seq_one_letter_code
_entity_poly.pdbx_strand_id
1 'polypeptide(L)'
;KGERDGWAHETMLAKVGEAADLLLVAKDTGSHTFATHIEGQLKQPADPTRVETTLCPVTLYSISGAFEEGGITKSTVPQNKQGVIVAGTEGAVKDSKGWAGKVAIGGGRLWLWLGIG
;
A
#
# COMPACT_ATOMS: atom_id res chain seq x y z
N LYS A 1 3.88 11.66 9.93
CA LYS A 1 2.42 11.45 10.04
C LYS A 1 2.12 10.20 10.86
N GLY A 2 2.68 9.03 10.54
CA GLY A 2 2.57 7.81 11.38
C GLY A 2 3.03 7.99 12.84
N GLU A 3 4.16 8.67 13.09
CA GLU A 3 4.61 8.96 14.46
C GLU A 3 3.65 9.85 15.28
N ARG A 4 2.84 10.67 14.61
CA ARG A 4 1.88 11.58 15.24
C ARG A 4 0.51 10.93 15.38
N ASP A 5 0.05 10.28 14.32
CA ASP A 5 -1.31 9.78 14.18
C ASP A 5 -1.42 8.30 14.58
N GLY A 6 -0.30 7.61 14.79
CA GLY A 6 -0.25 6.18 15.02
C GLY A 6 -0.06 5.38 13.72
N TRP A 7 0.37 4.13 13.89
CA TRP A 7 0.72 3.22 12.79
C TRP A 7 -0.37 2.20 12.46
N ALA A 8 -1.52 2.27 13.12
CA ALA A 8 -2.63 1.34 12.89
C ALA A 8 -3.32 1.59 11.53
N HIS A 9 -3.71 0.50 10.89
CA HIS A 9 -4.45 0.49 9.62
C HIS A 9 -5.69 1.40 9.65
N GLU A 10 -6.52 1.24 10.68
CA GLU A 10 -7.78 1.97 10.83
C GLU A 10 -7.53 3.47 10.98
N THR A 11 -6.49 3.85 11.74
CA THR A 11 -6.14 5.26 11.89
C THR A 11 -5.65 5.86 10.58
N MET A 12 -4.85 5.13 9.79
CA MET A 12 -4.44 5.63 8.49
C MET A 12 -5.65 5.85 7.57
N LEU A 13 -6.55 4.86 7.46
CA LEU A 13 -7.72 4.96 6.60
C LEU A 13 -8.68 6.07 7.04
N ALA A 14 -8.92 6.21 8.35
CA ALA A 14 -9.73 7.31 8.86
C ALA A 14 -9.13 8.69 8.55
N LYS A 15 -7.79 8.81 8.50
CA LYS A 15 -7.09 10.06 8.17
C LYS A 15 -7.00 10.34 6.67
N VAL A 16 -6.93 9.30 5.85
CA VAL A 16 -6.95 9.42 4.38
C VAL A 16 -8.38 9.69 3.91
N GLY A 17 -9.39 9.11 4.55
CA GLY A 17 -10.79 9.29 4.20
C GLY A 17 -11.05 8.94 2.75
N GLU A 18 -11.76 9.83 2.05
CA GLU A 18 -12.09 9.69 0.63
C GLU A 18 -11.07 10.37 -0.30
N ALA A 19 -9.88 10.71 0.20
CA ALA A 19 -8.85 11.32 -0.63
C ALA A 19 -8.46 10.39 -1.79
N ALA A 20 -8.43 10.97 -3.00
CA ALA A 20 -7.90 10.37 -4.20
C ALA A 20 -6.54 10.97 -4.53
N ASP A 21 -5.81 10.36 -5.47
CA ASP A 21 -4.50 10.84 -5.93
C ASP A 21 -3.47 10.92 -4.79
N LEU A 22 -3.11 9.75 -4.28
CA LEU A 22 -2.36 9.61 -3.03
C LEU A 22 -0.88 9.39 -3.30
N LEU A 23 -0.03 10.10 -2.56
CA LEU A 23 1.40 9.80 -2.45
C LEU A 23 1.69 9.24 -1.05
N LEU A 24 1.92 7.92 -0.98
CA LEU A 24 2.36 7.26 0.24
C LEU A 24 3.89 7.20 0.23
N VAL A 25 4.51 7.64 1.33
CA VAL A 25 5.97 7.56 1.54
C VAL A 25 6.22 6.71 2.78
N ALA A 26 6.98 5.64 2.61
CA ALA A 26 7.40 4.74 3.66
C ALA A 26 8.91 4.83 3.85
N LYS A 27 9.34 5.09 5.07
CA LYS A 27 10.75 5.09 5.46
C LYS A 27 10.98 3.96 6.44
N ASP A 28 11.87 3.05 6.08
CA ASP A 28 12.35 2.03 6.99
C ASP A 28 13.42 2.60 7.93
N THR A 29 13.54 2.00 9.10
CA THR A 29 14.57 2.29 10.11
C THR A 29 15.99 2.08 9.59
N GLY A 30 16.17 1.21 8.59
CA GLY A 30 17.45 0.90 7.95
C GLY A 30 17.91 1.85 6.85
N SER A 31 17.35 3.07 6.72
CA SER A 31 17.65 4.11 5.71
C SER A 31 17.05 3.96 4.31
N HIS A 32 16.18 2.96 4.12
CA HIS A 32 15.42 2.82 2.89
C HIS A 32 14.20 3.72 2.87
N THR A 33 14.00 4.43 1.75
CA THR A 33 12.78 5.21 1.53
C THR A 33 12.12 4.75 0.24
N PHE A 34 10.83 4.43 0.33
CA PHE A 34 10.00 4.03 -0.79
C PHE A 34 8.80 4.95 -0.88
N ALA A 35 8.29 5.14 -2.09
CA ALA A 35 7.02 5.80 -2.28
C ALA A 35 6.14 5.06 -3.28
N THR A 36 4.84 5.25 -3.14
CA THR A 36 3.88 4.82 -4.14
C THR A 36 2.92 5.96 -4.41
N HIS A 37 2.71 6.22 -5.69
CA HIS A 37 1.68 7.13 -6.18
C HIS A 37 0.50 6.29 -6.67
N ILE A 38 -0.69 6.62 -6.18
CA ILE A 38 -1.93 5.90 -6.43
C ILE A 38 -2.93 6.92 -6.99
N GLU A 39 -3.24 6.82 -8.27
CA GLU A 39 -4.24 7.67 -8.93
C GLU A 39 -5.66 7.14 -8.65
N GLY A 40 -5.97 7.00 -7.36
CA GLY A 40 -7.18 6.35 -6.87
C GLY A 40 -7.33 6.51 -5.36
N GLN A 41 -8.34 5.85 -4.80
CA GLN A 41 -8.68 5.91 -3.38
C GLN A 41 -8.36 4.59 -2.68
N LEU A 42 -8.14 4.65 -1.36
CA LEU A 42 -8.06 3.46 -0.50
C LEU A 42 -9.45 3.10 0.04
N LYS A 43 -10.33 2.64 -0.85
CA LYS A 43 -11.72 2.29 -0.49
C LYS A 43 -11.78 1.06 0.39
N GLN A 44 -12.49 1.14 1.50
CA GLN A 44 -12.82 -0.04 2.30
C GLN A 44 -14.06 -0.75 1.73
N PRO A 45 -14.13 -2.08 1.84
CA PRO A 45 -15.34 -2.82 1.52
C PRO A 45 -16.45 -2.52 2.54
N ALA A 46 -17.71 -2.62 2.10
CA ALA A 46 -18.86 -2.49 2.99
C ALA A 46 -18.95 -3.64 4.02
N ASP A 47 -18.53 -4.84 3.63
CA ASP A 47 -18.41 -6.00 4.51
C ASP A 47 -17.02 -6.01 5.19
N PRO A 48 -16.94 -5.95 6.53
CA PRO A 48 -15.68 -5.85 7.26
C PRO A 48 -14.76 -7.06 7.09
N THR A 49 -15.29 -8.21 6.64
CA THR A 49 -14.53 -9.45 6.43
C THR A 49 -13.95 -9.58 5.03
N ARG A 50 -14.35 -8.69 4.10
CA ARG A 50 -14.00 -8.76 2.67
C ARG A 50 -12.80 -7.89 2.33
N VAL A 51 -12.51 -7.85 1.03
CA VAL A 51 -11.54 -6.95 0.43
C VAL A 51 -12.21 -6.17 -0.69
N GLU A 52 -11.79 -4.93 -0.89
CA GLU A 52 -12.21 -4.07 -2.00
C GLU A 52 -11.03 -3.90 -2.96
N THR A 53 -11.26 -4.09 -4.26
CA THR A 53 -10.22 -3.91 -5.30
C THR A 53 -10.55 -2.68 -6.13
N THR A 54 -9.68 -1.68 -6.08
CA THR A 54 -9.78 -0.48 -6.92
C THR A 54 -8.71 -0.53 -8.00
N LEU A 55 -9.14 -0.77 -9.25
CA LEU A 55 -8.27 -0.67 -10.41
C LEU A 55 -7.97 0.80 -10.69
N CYS A 56 -6.71 1.17 -10.57
CA CYS A 56 -6.23 2.53 -10.76
C CYS A 56 -4.73 2.51 -11.12
N PRO A 57 -4.23 3.54 -11.83
CA PRO A 57 -2.81 3.68 -12.07
C PRO A 57 -2.03 3.74 -10.76
N VAL A 58 -0.94 2.97 -10.71
CA VAL A 58 -0.03 2.92 -9.58
C VAL A 58 1.40 3.01 -10.08
N THR A 59 2.18 3.92 -9.48
CA THR A 59 3.63 4.00 -9.71
C THR A 59 4.39 3.77 -8.41
N LEU A 60 5.39 2.89 -8.45
CA LEU A 60 6.27 2.61 -7.32
C LEU A 60 7.61 3.32 -7.51
N TYR A 61 8.14 3.87 -6.43
CA TYR A 61 9.43 4.55 -6.40
C TYR A 61 10.30 3.97 -5.28
N SER A 62 11.56 3.68 -5.58
CA SER A 62 12.61 3.63 -4.57
C SER A 62 13.32 4.97 -4.55
N ILE A 63 13.32 5.63 -3.39
CA ILE A 63 13.90 6.97 -3.23
C ILE A 63 15.34 6.87 -2.71
N SER A 64 15.60 5.96 -1.78
CA SER A 64 16.94 5.80 -1.19
C SER A 64 17.18 4.38 -0.69
N GLY A 65 18.47 3.99 -0.70
CA GLY A 65 18.99 2.81 -0.01
C GLY A 65 18.73 1.46 -0.67
N ALA A 66 17.80 1.35 -1.63
CA ALA A 66 17.52 0.05 -2.26
C ALA A 66 18.44 -0.28 -3.44
N PHE A 67 19.08 0.73 -4.04
CA PHE A 67 19.96 0.60 -5.20
C PHE A 67 21.30 1.30 -4.95
N GLU A 68 22.40 0.65 -5.34
CA GLU A 68 23.77 1.16 -5.14
C GLU A 68 24.08 2.40 -5.97
N GLU A 69 23.50 2.51 -7.17
CA GLU A 69 23.70 3.66 -8.08
C GLU A 69 23.16 4.99 -7.54
N GLY A 70 22.44 4.97 -6.42
CA GLY A 70 21.80 6.17 -5.86
C GLY A 70 20.67 6.71 -6.76
N GLY A 71 20.00 7.76 -6.28
CA GLY A 71 18.89 8.40 -7.02
C GLY A 71 17.53 7.69 -6.87
N ILE A 72 16.50 8.31 -7.46
CA ILE A 72 15.12 7.82 -7.42
C ILE A 72 14.88 6.86 -8.58
N THR A 73 14.58 5.61 -8.28
CA THR A 73 14.22 4.59 -9.28
C THR A 73 12.71 4.44 -9.35
N LYS A 74 12.15 4.61 -10.55
CA LYS A 74 10.74 4.35 -10.85
C LYS A 74 10.58 2.90 -11.32
N SER A 75 9.71 2.14 -10.65
CA SER A 75 9.36 0.77 -11.02
C SER A 75 8.00 0.75 -11.71
N THR A 76 7.95 0.23 -12.94
CA THR A 76 6.72 0.12 -13.72
C THR A 76 5.86 -1.05 -13.25
N VAL A 77 4.57 -0.79 -13.06
CA VAL A 77 3.58 -1.82 -12.76
C VAL A 77 2.83 -2.17 -14.06
N PRO A 78 2.80 -3.43 -14.50
CA PRO A 78 2.03 -3.86 -15.67
C PRO A 78 0.56 -3.47 -15.53
N GLN A 79 -0.08 -3.03 -16.61
CA GLN A 79 -1.45 -2.50 -16.60
C GLN A 79 -2.46 -3.46 -15.95
N ASN A 80 -2.37 -4.77 -16.21
CA ASN A 80 -3.23 -5.80 -15.61
C ASN A 80 -2.97 -6.07 -14.12
N LYS A 81 -1.99 -5.38 -13.53
CA LYS A 81 -1.63 -5.44 -12.11
C LYS A 81 -1.72 -4.06 -11.44
N GLN A 82 -2.21 -3.05 -12.16
CA GLN A 82 -2.38 -1.71 -11.60
C GLN A 82 -3.66 -1.65 -10.77
N GLY A 83 -3.50 -1.27 -9.51
CA GLY A 83 -4.61 -1.15 -8.57
C GLY A 83 -4.16 -1.37 -7.14
N VAL A 84 -5.13 -1.19 -6.25
CA VAL A 84 -4.99 -1.38 -4.82
C VAL A 84 -6.08 -2.32 -4.32
N ILE A 85 -5.72 -3.18 -3.38
CA ILE A 85 -6.63 -4.08 -2.68
C ILE A 85 -6.59 -3.70 -1.21
N VAL A 86 -7.74 -3.37 -0.63
CA VAL A 86 -7.86 -2.93 0.77
C VAL A 86 -8.78 -3.89 1.51
N ALA A 87 -8.33 -4.41 2.65
CA ALA A 87 -9.12 -5.26 3.50
C ALA A 87 -10.09 -4.43 4.37
N GLY A 88 -11.23 -5.04 4.68
CA GLY A 88 -12.06 -4.58 5.78
C GLY A 88 -11.35 -4.71 7.14
N THR A 89 -11.96 -4.14 8.17
CA THR A 89 -11.40 -4.11 9.54
C THR A 89 -11.09 -5.51 10.09
N GLU A 90 -11.94 -6.49 9.79
CA GLU A 90 -11.81 -7.88 10.24
C GLU A 90 -11.18 -8.80 9.17
N GLY A 91 -11.08 -8.32 7.93
CA GLY A 91 -10.53 -9.07 6.80
C GLY A 91 -9.01 -8.98 6.67
N ALA A 92 -8.47 -9.68 5.68
CA ALA A 92 -7.10 -9.53 5.22
C ALA A 92 -7.04 -9.78 3.71
N VAL A 93 -6.19 -9.04 3.02
CA VAL A 93 -5.71 -9.43 1.70
C VAL A 93 -4.82 -10.65 1.89
N LYS A 94 -5.07 -11.73 1.15
CA LYS A 94 -4.30 -12.98 1.25
C LYS A 94 -3.70 -13.32 -0.10
N ASP A 95 -2.46 -13.81 -0.10
CA ASP A 95 -1.85 -14.39 -1.30
C ASP A 95 -1.89 -15.93 -1.27
N SER A 96 -1.50 -16.56 -2.38
CA SER A 96 -1.47 -18.02 -2.49
C SER A 96 -0.35 -18.68 -1.69
N LYS A 97 0.54 -17.90 -1.08
CA LYS A 97 1.69 -18.37 -0.30
C LYS A 97 1.48 -18.22 1.20
N GLY A 98 0.28 -17.80 1.64
CA GLY A 98 -0.07 -17.66 3.05
C GLY A 98 0.29 -16.30 3.66
N TRP A 99 0.74 -15.33 2.87
CA TRP A 99 0.93 -13.96 3.35
C TRP A 99 -0.42 -13.29 3.51
N ALA A 100 -0.56 -12.55 4.61
CA ALA A 100 -1.75 -11.75 4.89
C ALA A 100 -1.36 -10.30 5.19
N GLY A 101 -2.12 -9.34 4.68
CA GLY A 101 -1.94 -7.93 5.00
C GLY A 101 -3.24 -7.15 4.88
N LYS A 102 -3.22 -5.86 5.25
CA LYS A 102 -4.43 -5.02 5.15
C LYS A 102 -4.53 -4.28 3.82
N VAL A 103 -3.42 -3.97 3.18
CA VAL A 103 -3.40 -3.32 1.87
C VAL A 103 -2.35 -3.97 0.97
N ALA A 104 -2.70 -4.25 -0.28
CA ALA A 104 -1.78 -4.69 -1.32
C ALA A 104 -1.86 -3.78 -2.54
N ILE A 105 -0.72 -3.39 -3.09
CA ILE A 105 -0.61 -2.36 -4.14
C ILE A 105 0.20 -2.90 -5.33
N GLY A 106 -0.24 -2.58 -6.54
CA GLY A 106 0.48 -2.92 -7.77
C GLY A 106 0.57 -4.42 -8.02
N GLY A 107 -0.50 -5.16 -7.74
CA GLY A 107 -0.57 -6.62 -7.89
C GLY A 107 0.30 -7.37 -6.90
N GLY A 108 0.37 -6.88 -5.65
CA GLY A 108 1.09 -7.52 -4.55
C GLY A 108 2.59 -7.19 -4.49
N ARG A 109 3.03 -6.09 -5.12
CA ARG A 109 4.43 -5.64 -5.06
C ARG A 109 4.76 -4.89 -3.77
N LEU A 110 3.76 -4.24 -3.20
CA LEU A 110 3.86 -3.56 -1.91
C LEU A 110 2.68 -4.00 -1.03
N TRP A 111 3.00 -4.39 0.20
CA TRP A 111 2.02 -4.81 1.21
C TRP A 111 2.20 -3.98 2.46
N LEU A 112 1.08 -3.61 3.09
CA LEU A 112 1.06 -2.85 4.33
C LEU A 112 0.37 -3.67 5.42
N TRP A 113 0.88 -3.53 6.66
CA TRP A 113 0.43 -4.30 7.83
C TRP A 113 0.47 -5.81 7.58
N LEU A 114 1.63 -6.27 7.11
CA LEU A 114 1.87 -7.68 6.84
C LEU A 114 1.89 -8.48 8.16
N GLY A 115 1.21 -9.63 8.15
CA GLY A 115 1.22 -10.62 9.21
C GLY A 115 1.21 -12.02 8.62
N ILE A 116 1.48 -13.02 9.47
CA ILE A 116 1.34 -14.42 9.10
C ILE A 116 -0.14 -14.77 9.29
N GLY A 117 -0.80 -15.21 8.22
CA GLY A 117 -2.24 -15.51 8.19
C GLY A 117 -2.60 -16.94 8.57
#